data_AF-A0A0K8RIR2-F1
#
_entry.id   AF-A0A0K8RIR2-F1
#
_cell.length_a   1.000
_cell.length_b   1.000
_cell.length_c   1.000
_cell.angle_alpha   90.00
_cell.angle_beta   90.00
_cell.angle_gamma   90.00
#
_symmetry.space_group_name_H-M   'P 1'
#
loop_
_entity.id
_entity.type
_entity.pdbx_description
1 polymer ?
#
loop_
_entity_poly.entity_id
_entity_poly.type
_entity_poly.pdbx_seq_one_letter_code
_entity_poly.pdbx_strand_id
1 'polypeptide(L)'
;MLFLSSWQLRRSRPLYPPSPEHIVYPKLLEARGMNGTKLLNIKDGLTLSLEKLSVLADSLVFTENIEGVAVETIMNGTELEQNLYQDKEKMAAVAVEEIDDTIAVMGVLSDKLRIAPLPLMARSEEGHLAHRIYEVEPSRNHKENDAVLSDTLPEQQARTKRRTRAASMKHIPDPFLVEVHVMVDEHHYRVFDRRKDLVNYLALTIVLVNMRYEDTSGPNIQFLLTSIQMEPGFARTFVEYDIGWPDANRTYADASTTYKHLLKQYGKSPADITVAVTGLILADAYEGFTFDDARVQGQARIGGVCNVNYSMVMVEDVPMSFGMVSLLPHELGHALGAPHDGKIYMWNKSIPPRKDCRKDGNYGHFIMNPTEPGNRKFSNCSKEHMIAFISTLCTSCFKLKAKRNCTTREKKLPGVSMNLTKFRPNRPILTF
;
A
#
# COMPACT_ATOMS: atom_id res chain seq x y z
N MET A 1 -36.94 2.70 11.81
CA MET A 1 -36.22 1.40 11.83
C MET A 1 -34.81 1.68 11.36
N LEU A 2 -33.89 1.87 12.32
CA LEU A 2 -32.50 2.24 12.09
C LEU A 2 -31.66 0.97 12.03
N PHE A 3 -31.09 0.67 10.88
CA PHE A 3 -30.06 -0.37 10.71
C PHE A 3 -28.70 0.25 11.08
N LEU A 4 -28.25 0.02 12.32
CA LEU A 4 -26.88 0.30 12.74
C LEU A 4 -25.98 -0.87 12.29
N SER A 5 -25.10 -0.59 11.33
CA SER A 5 -24.09 -1.51 10.78
C SER A 5 -23.15 -2.01 11.87
N SER A 6 -23.15 -3.33 12.09
CA SER A 6 -22.29 -3.99 13.06
C SER A 6 -20.89 -4.21 12.48
N TRP A 7 -19.97 -3.29 12.79
CA TRP A 7 -18.53 -3.54 12.70
C TRP A 7 -18.14 -4.63 13.70
N GLN A 8 -18.44 -5.89 13.38
CA GLN A 8 -18.16 -7.03 14.24
C GLN A 8 -16.75 -7.53 13.92
N LEU A 9 -15.81 -7.19 14.79
CA LEU A 9 -14.44 -7.69 14.83
C LEU A 9 -14.43 -9.21 15.15
N ARG A 10 -14.93 -10.06 14.25
CA ARG A 10 -14.86 -11.52 14.38
C ARG A 10 -13.54 -12.03 13.81
N ARG A 11 -12.42 -11.66 14.47
CA ARG A 11 -11.16 -12.44 14.60
C ARG A 11 -10.02 -11.52 15.03
N SER A 12 -10.13 -11.09 16.27
CA SER A 12 -9.01 -10.96 17.20
C SER A 12 -9.70 -10.95 18.55
N ARG A 13 -9.89 -12.12 19.15
CA ARG A 13 -10.09 -12.17 20.60
C ARG A 13 -8.68 -12.02 21.18
N PRO A 14 -8.25 -10.85 21.67
CA PRO A 14 -7.42 -10.90 22.85
C PRO A 14 -8.25 -11.64 23.92
N LEU A 15 -7.62 -12.55 24.65
CA LEU A 15 -8.22 -13.26 25.79
C LEU A 15 -8.69 -12.31 26.92
N TYR A 16 -8.55 -10.99 26.73
CA TYR A 16 -8.91 -9.95 27.67
C TYR A 16 -9.56 -8.76 26.94
N PRO A 17 -10.56 -8.07 27.53
CA PRO A 17 -10.99 -6.78 27.04
C PRO A 17 -9.77 -5.83 26.93
N PRO A 18 -9.75 -4.91 25.94
CA PRO A 18 -8.66 -3.94 25.84
C PRO A 18 -8.52 -3.21 27.18
N SER A 19 -7.30 -3.11 27.71
CA SER A 19 -7.11 -2.42 28.98
C SER A 19 -7.58 -0.96 28.85
N PRO A 20 -8.16 -0.36 29.91
CA PRO A 20 -8.70 1.00 29.86
C PRO A 20 -7.72 2.06 29.33
N GLU A 21 -6.41 1.82 29.51
CA GLU A 21 -5.30 2.66 29.05
C GLU A 21 -5.20 2.80 27.52
N HIS A 22 -5.87 1.92 26.78
CA HIS A 22 -5.88 1.89 25.32
C HIS A 22 -7.13 2.55 24.71
N ILE A 23 -8.04 3.05 25.54
CA ILE A 23 -9.30 3.64 25.10
C ILE A 23 -9.14 5.15 25.03
N VAL A 24 -9.43 5.72 23.86
CA VAL A 24 -9.24 7.14 23.57
C VAL A 24 -10.49 7.72 22.92
N TYR A 25 -10.58 9.05 22.94
CA TYR A 25 -11.70 9.81 22.37
C TYR A 25 -11.13 10.90 21.47
N PRO A 26 -10.78 10.57 20.22
CA PRO A 26 -10.14 11.50 19.30
C PRO A 26 -11.02 12.71 19.00
N LYS A 27 -10.37 13.86 18.84
CA LYS A 27 -11.01 15.14 18.52
C LYS A 27 -10.33 15.80 17.34
N LEU A 28 -11.14 16.33 16.44
CA LEU A 28 -10.65 17.19 15.37
C LEU A 28 -10.49 18.61 15.93
N LEU A 29 -9.28 19.15 15.85
CA LEU A 29 -8.96 20.51 16.26
C LEU A 29 -8.66 21.34 15.01
N GLU A 30 -9.32 22.49 14.88
CA GLU A 30 -9.00 23.45 13.83
C GLU A 30 -7.87 24.36 14.29
N ALA A 31 -6.75 24.37 13.55
CA ALA A 31 -5.67 25.29 13.83
C ALA A 31 -6.10 26.74 13.48
N ARG A 32 -5.99 27.65 14.45
CA ARG A 32 -6.13 29.10 14.21
C ARG A 32 -4.86 29.64 13.54
N GLY A 33 -4.74 29.44 12.24
CA GLY A 33 -3.59 29.92 11.43
C GLY A 33 -3.91 29.95 9.94
N MET A 34 -3.11 30.69 9.16
CA MET A 34 -3.37 31.01 7.74
C MET A 34 -3.45 29.78 6.80
N ASN A 35 -3.03 28.59 7.25
CA ASN A 35 -2.98 27.37 6.44
C ASN A 35 -4.14 26.39 6.70
N GLY A 36 -4.98 26.59 7.72
CA GLY A 36 -6.16 25.74 7.97
C GLY A 36 -5.87 24.25 8.18
N THR A 37 -4.64 23.87 8.57
CA THR A 37 -4.26 22.48 8.82
C THR A 37 -5.12 21.87 9.93
N LYS A 38 -5.85 20.80 9.62
CA LYS A 38 -6.65 20.05 10.59
C LYS A 38 -5.70 19.23 11.48
N LEU A 39 -5.87 19.30 12.79
CA LEU A 39 -5.12 18.48 13.74
C LEU A 39 -6.06 17.43 14.32
N LEU A 40 -5.62 16.17 14.36
CA LEU A 40 -6.36 15.11 15.04
C LEU A 40 -5.69 14.84 16.39
N ASN A 41 -6.29 15.33 17.47
CA ASN A 41 -5.83 15.01 18.81
C ASN A 41 -6.42 13.65 19.24
N ILE A 42 -5.56 12.70 19.57
CA ILE A 42 -5.99 11.34 19.92
C ILE A 42 -5.91 11.14 21.44
N LYS A 43 -4.77 11.49 22.03
CA LYS A 43 -4.54 11.56 23.48
C LYS A 43 -3.35 12.47 23.77
N ASP A 44 -3.05 12.71 25.05
CA ASP A 44 -1.87 13.46 25.45
C ASP A 44 -0.59 12.86 24.85
N GLY A 45 0.21 13.72 24.21
CA GLY A 45 1.43 13.32 23.48
C GLY A 45 1.20 12.70 22.10
N LEU A 46 -0.05 12.50 21.67
CA LEU A 46 -0.39 11.91 20.36
C LEU A 46 -1.43 12.73 19.61
N THR A 47 -0.94 13.58 18.71
CA THR A 47 -1.75 14.39 17.78
C THR A 47 -1.22 14.21 16.36
N LEU A 48 -2.05 13.96 15.36
CA LEU A 48 -1.62 13.92 13.95
C LEU A 48 -1.85 15.26 13.25
N SER A 49 -0.90 15.67 12.41
CA SER A 49 -1.11 16.77 11.46
C SER A 49 -1.73 16.19 10.18
N LEU A 50 -3.00 16.51 9.92
CA LEU A 50 -3.74 15.88 8.84
C LEU A 50 -3.46 16.56 7.50
N GLU A 51 -2.64 15.93 6.68
CA GLU A 51 -2.45 16.29 5.28
C GLU A 51 -3.33 15.42 4.38
N LYS A 52 -3.85 16.00 3.29
CA LYS A 52 -4.55 15.20 2.27
C LYS A 52 -3.57 14.27 1.58
N LEU A 53 -3.98 13.02 1.40
CA LEU A 53 -3.26 12.04 0.60
C LEU A 53 -3.86 11.96 -0.81
N SER A 54 -3.09 11.41 -1.76
CA SER A 54 -3.55 11.08 -3.10
C SER A 54 -2.83 9.83 -3.60
N VAL A 55 -3.59 8.76 -3.81
CA VAL A 55 -3.12 7.41 -4.10
C VAL A 55 -4.07 6.61 -4.99
N LEU A 56 -5.32 7.06 -5.15
CA LEU A 56 -6.30 6.48 -6.04
C LEU A 56 -6.21 7.11 -7.43
N ALA A 57 -6.47 6.32 -8.46
CA ALA A 57 -6.82 6.89 -9.76
C ALA A 57 -8.18 7.60 -9.67
N ASP A 58 -8.37 8.66 -10.46
CA ASP A 58 -9.63 9.43 -10.48
C ASP A 58 -10.87 8.55 -10.73
N SER A 59 -10.69 7.48 -11.50
CA SER A 59 -11.67 6.41 -11.70
C SER A 59 -11.08 5.09 -11.24
N LEU A 60 -11.50 4.65 -10.06
CA LEU A 60 -11.13 3.34 -9.49
C LEU A 60 -12.11 2.28 -10.01
N VAL A 61 -11.60 1.21 -10.60
CA VAL A 61 -12.45 0.08 -11.02
C VAL A 61 -12.57 -0.93 -9.88
N PHE A 62 -13.78 -1.21 -9.44
CA PHE A 62 -14.08 -2.20 -8.42
C PHE A 62 -14.80 -3.38 -9.06
N THR A 63 -14.20 -4.57 -9.02
CA THR A 63 -14.73 -5.79 -9.62
C THR A 63 -15.16 -6.76 -8.54
N GLU A 64 -16.38 -7.27 -8.65
CA GLU A 64 -16.93 -8.27 -7.73
C GLU A 64 -17.61 -9.39 -8.51
N ASN A 65 -17.66 -10.58 -7.90
CA ASN A 65 -18.37 -11.72 -8.48
C ASN A 65 -19.79 -11.79 -7.90
N ILE A 66 -20.79 -11.48 -8.73
CA ILE A 66 -22.21 -11.61 -8.38
C ILE A 66 -22.76 -12.78 -9.18
N GLU A 67 -23.14 -13.86 -8.47
CA GLU A 67 -23.76 -15.06 -9.08
C GLU A 67 -22.96 -15.69 -10.23
N GLY A 68 -21.62 -15.66 -10.14
CA GLY A 68 -20.72 -16.21 -11.16
C GLY A 68 -20.36 -15.22 -12.27
N VAL A 69 -20.88 -13.99 -12.24
CA VAL A 69 -20.60 -12.93 -13.20
C VAL A 69 -19.70 -11.88 -12.57
N ALA A 70 -18.59 -11.56 -13.24
CA ALA A 70 -17.74 -10.44 -12.86
C ALA A 70 -18.44 -9.11 -13.22
N VAL A 71 -18.77 -8.31 -12.21
CA VAL A 71 -19.41 -7.01 -12.34
C VAL A 71 -18.40 -5.92 -11.99
N GLU A 72 -18.20 -4.98 -12.91
CA GLU A 72 -17.35 -3.82 -12.69
C GLU A 72 -18.16 -2.59 -12.28
N THR A 73 -17.72 -1.92 -11.22
CA THR A 73 -18.25 -0.63 -10.77
C THR A 73 -17.14 0.40 -10.82
N ILE A 74 -17.37 1.53 -11.50
CA ILE A 74 -16.42 2.65 -11.50
C ILE A 74 -16.74 3.57 -10.32
N MET A 75 -15.77 3.76 -9.43
CA MET A 75 -15.87 4.62 -8.25
C MET A 75 -15.02 5.89 -8.44
N ASN A 76 -15.49 7.02 -7.91
CA ASN A 76 -14.77 8.29 -7.99
C ASN A 76 -13.64 8.33 -6.94
N GLY A 77 -12.38 8.27 -7.39
CA GLY A 77 -11.21 8.26 -6.51
C GLY A 77 -11.10 9.53 -5.66
N THR A 78 -11.38 10.70 -6.24
CA THR A 78 -11.34 11.98 -5.50
C THR A 78 -12.36 12.02 -4.38
N GLU A 79 -13.56 11.44 -4.57
CA GLU A 79 -14.58 11.33 -3.53
C GLU A 79 -14.16 10.37 -2.41
N LEU A 80 -13.57 9.23 -2.78
CA LEU A 80 -13.09 8.23 -1.83
C LEU A 80 -11.98 8.79 -0.92
N GLU A 81 -11.12 9.67 -1.44
CA GLU A 81 -10.02 10.30 -0.69
C GLU A 81 -10.46 11.48 0.20
N GLN A 82 -11.72 11.94 0.10
CA GLN A 82 -12.20 13.11 0.84
C GLN A 82 -12.04 13.01 2.35
N ASN A 83 -11.97 11.80 2.90
CA ASN A 83 -11.85 11.56 4.33
C ASN A 83 -10.53 10.87 4.72
N LEU A 84 -9.59 10.74 3.77
CA LEU A 84 -8.32 10.09 3.99
C LEU A 84 -7.22 11.12 4.21
N TYR A 85 -6.37 10.86 5.20
CA TYR A 85 -5.32 11.76 5.63
C TYR A 85 -4.04 11.02 5.96
N GLN A 86 -2.92 11.73 5.87
CA GLN A 86 -1.59 11.24 6.22
C GLN A 86 -0.84 12.23 7.11
N ASP A 87 0.10 11.72 7.89
CA ASP A 87 1.12 12.47 8.60
C ASP A 87 2.46 11.77 8.34
N LYS A 88 3.26 12.34 7.44
CA LYS A 88 4.49 11.73 6.94
C LYS A 88 5.57 11.64 8.02
N GLU A 89 5.65 12.64 8.90
CA GLU A 89 6.63 12.64 9.99
C GLU A 89 6.40 11.46 10.93
N LYS A 90 5.13 11.10 11.15
CA LYS A 90 4.74 9.99 12.03
C LYS A 90 4.56 8.66 11.31
N MET A 91 4.73 8.62 9.98
CA MET A 91 4.41 7.45 9.15
C MET A 91 2.98 6.95 9.40
N ALA A 92 2.05 7.90 9.56
CA ALA A 92 0.67 7.64 9.93
C ALA A 92 -0.28 7.94 8.77
N ALA A 93 -1.34 7.14 8.65
CA ALA A 93 -2.40 7.35 7.67
C ALA A 93 -3.73 6.90 8.28
N VAL A 94 -4.74 7.76 8.21
CA VAL A 94 -6.04 7.54 8.85
C VAL A 94 -7.21 7.95 7.95
N ALA A 95 -8.29 7.20 8.02
CA ALA A 95 -9.61 7.62 7.58
C ALA A 95 -10.32 8.29 8.76
N VAL A 96 -10.89 9.48 8.51
CA VAL A 96 -11.66 10.25 9.50
C VAL A 96 -13.07 10.48 8.95
N GLU A 97 -14.06 9.80 9.52
CA GLU A 97 -15.47 9.97 9.17
C GLU A 97 -16.19 10.79 10.26
N GLU A 98 -16.84 11.89 9.88
CA GLU A 98 -17.69 12.67 10.78
C GLU A 98 -19.08 11.99 10.88
N ILE A 99 -19.55 11.71 12.09
CA ILE A 99 -20.82 11.01 12.39
C ILE A 99 -21.49 11.73 13.57
N ASP A 100 -22.69 12.30 13.41
CA ASP A 100 -23.50 12.89 14.48
C ASP A 100 -22.67 13.71 15.51
N ASP A 101 -21.96 14.72 15.02
CA ASP A 101 -21.07 15.63 15.79
C ASP A 101 -19.87 14.95 16.50
N THR A 102 -19.57 13.69 16.15
CA THR A 102 -18.34 13.00 16.56
C THR A 102 -17.56 12.50 15.34
N ILE A 103 -16.41 11.87 15.59
CA ILE A 103 -15.55 11.32 14.54
C ILE A 103 -15.27 9.83 14.78
N ALA A 104 -15.37 9.04 13.72
CA ALA A 104 -14.81 7.69 13.65
C ALA A 104 -13.44 7.77 12.95
N VAL A 105 -12.45 7.11 13.55
CA VAL A 105 -11.07 7.14 13.07
C VAL A 105 -10.57 5.71 12.95
N MET A 106 -10.08 5.36 11.77
CA MET A 106 -9.47 4.06 11.51
C MET A 106 -8.15 4.27 10.78
N GLY A 107 -7.10 3.56 11.19
CA GLY A 107 -5.85 3.58 10.44
C GLY A 107 -4.61 3.27 11.26
N VAL A 108 -3.49 3.76 10.76
CA VAL A 108 -2.14 3.57 11.30
C VAL A 108 -1.68 4.88 11.93
N LEU A 109 -1.24 4.81 13.19
CA LEU A 109 -0.79 5.96 13.98
C LEU A 109 0.74 6.07 14.03
N SER A 110 1.42 4.95 13.89
CA SER A 110 2.88 4.83 13.79
C SER A 110 3.24 3.47 13.19
N ASP A 111 4.55 3.16 13.12
CA ASP A 111 5.02 1.81 12.75
C ASP A 111 4.31 0.68 13.50
N LYS A 112 4.06 0.86 14.80
CA LYS A 112 3.46 -0.15 15.66
C LYS A 112 2.00 0.10 16.06
N LEU A 113 1.57 1.35 16.12
CA LEU A 113 0.26 1.69 16.67
C LEU A 113 -0.81 1.76 15.58
N ARG A 114 -1.99 1.25 15.92
CA ARG A 114 -3.22 1.30 15.12
C ARG A 114 -4.35 1.93 15.90
N ILE A 115 -5.35 2.45 15.21
CA ILE A 115 -6.58 2.97 15.81
C ILE A 115 -7.80 2.39 15.11
N ALA A 116 -8.82 2.03 15.89
CA ALA A 116 -10.11 1.58 15.39
C ALA A 116 -11.26 2.08 16.28
N PRO A 117 -12.43 2.42 15.69
CA PRO A 117 -13.59 2.85 16.46
C PRO A 117 -14.21 1.69 17.26
N LEU A 118 -14.85 2.02 18.39
CA LEU A 118 -15.60 1.11 19.26
C LEU A 118 -17.06 1.58 19.37
N PRO A 119 -17.90 1.36 18.34
CA PRO A 119 -19.24 1.96 18.26
C PRO A 119 -20.23 1.46 19.32
N LEU A 120 -19.96 0.30 19.93
CA LEU A 120 -20.80 -0.29 20.97
C LEU A 120 -20.39 0.11 22.39
N MET A 121 -19.28 0.84 22.54
CA MET A 121 -18.80 1.29 23.83
C MET A 121 -19.45 2.63 24.22
N ALA A 122 -19.56 2.90 25.52
CA ALA A 122 -20.08 4.17 26.01
C ALA A 122 -19.26 5.35 25.45
N ARG A 123 -19.98 6.41 25.05
CA ARG A 123 -19.37 7.67 24.62
C ARG A 123 -18.75 8.40 25.81
N SER A 124 -17.85 9.34 25.54
CA SER A 124 -17.36 10.26 26.58
C SER A 124 -18.51 11.12 27.14
N GLU A 125 -18.27 11.80 28.27
CA GLU A 125 -19.21 12.79 28.83
C GLU A 125 -19.56 13.90 27.81
N GLU A 126 -18.63 14.23 26.92
CA GLU A 126 -18.79 15.19 25.83
C GLU A 126 -19.39 14.57 24.54
N GLY A 127 -19.84 13.31 24.60
CA GLY A 127 -20.51 12.63 23.50
C GLY A 127 -19.59 12.04 22.42
N HIS A 128 -18.27 11.99 22.65
CA HIS A 128 -17.33 11.48 21.65
C HIS A 128 -17.34 9.96 21.56
N LEU A 129 -17.18 9.45 20.34
CA LEU A 129 -17.02 8.03 20.06
C LEU A 129 -15.73 7.50 20.70
N ALA A 130 -15.82 6.32 21.33
CA ALA A 130 -14.65 5.63 21.87
C ALA A 130 -13.88 4.93 20.75
N HIS A 131 -12.55 4.90 20.89
CA HIS A 131 -11.64 4.18 20.00
C HIS A 131 -10.67 3.35 20.82
N ARG A 132 -10.18 2.26 20.23
CA ARG A 132 -9.04 1.52 20.77
C ARG A 132 -7.78 1.88 20.01
N ILE A 133 -6.69 2.10 20.75
CA ILE A 133 -5.33 2.03 20.23
C ILE A 133 -4.79 0.64 20.54
N TYR A 134 -4.16 -0.01 19.58
CA TYR A 134 -3.52 -1.31 19.80
C TYR A 134 -2.20 -1.39 19.06
N GLU A 135 -1.28 -2.17 19.62
CA GLU A 135 -0.01 -2.48 19.00
C GLU A 135 -0.18 -3.66 18.04
N VAL A 136 0.46 -3.56 16.89
CA VAL A 136 0.67 -4.67 15.96
C VAL A 136 2.17 -4.91 15.91
N GLU A 137 2.59 -6.09 16.33
CA GLU A 137 4.00 -6.48 16.28
C GLU A 137 4.50 -6.48 14.84
N PRO A 138 5.72 -5.98 14.58
CA PRO A 138 6.36 -6.13 13.29
C PRO A 138 6.48 -7.62 12.94
N SER A 139 6.26 -7.93 11.67
CA SER A 139 6.54 -9.25 11.13
C SER A 139 7.98 -9.68 11.46
N ARG A 140 8.15 -10.76 12.19
CA ARG A 140 9.45 -11.38 12.49
C ARG A 140 9.46 -12.80 11.92
N ASN A 141 10.61 -13.18 11.38
CA ASN A 141 10.89 -14.46 10.70
C ASN A 141 10.25 -14.56 9.30
N HIS A 142 10.91 -13.93 8.32
CA HIS A 142 10.67 -14.21 6.91
C HIS A 142 11.64 -15.29 6.44
N LYS A 143 11.13 -16.44 5.98
CA LYS A 143 11.86 -17.35 5.08
C LYS A 143 11.12 -17.33 3.75
N GLU A 144 11.81 -16.92 2.69
CA GLU A 144 11.24 -16.88 1.34
C GLU A 144 11.93 -17.89 0.44
N ASN A 145 11.14 -18.53 -0.42
CA ASN A 145 11.64 -19.30 -1.56
C ASN A 145 11.80 -18.35 -2.76
N ASP A 146 13.01 -17.83 -2.94
CA ASP A 146 13.40 -17.07 -4.14
C ASP A 146 13.29 -17.98 -5.38
N ALA A 147 12.14 -17.97 -6.03
CA ALA A 147 12.00 -18.58 -7.35
C ALA A 147 12.66 -17.68 -8.40
N VAL A 148 13.99 -17.55 -8.34
CA VAL A 148 14.80 -17.10 -9.47
C VAL A 148 14.79 -18.26 -10.46
N LEU A 149 13.81 -18.27 -11.38
CA LEU A 149 14.02 -19.01 -12.61
C LEU A 149 15.32 -18.47 -13.21
N SER A 150 16.25 -19.38 -13.49
CA SER A 150 17.46 -19.12 -14.24
C SER A 150 17.10 -18.79 -15.69
N ASP A 151 16.37 -17.71 -15.89
CA ASP A 151 16.16 -17.12 -17.20
C ASP A 151 17.27 -16.10 -17.40
N THR A 152 18.10 -16.38 -18.40
CA THR A 152 19.02 -15.46 -19.04
C THR A 152 18.48 -14.04 -19.04
N LEU A 153 19.34 -13.07 -18.66
CA LEU A 153 19.18 -11.61 -18.85
C LEU A 153 18.06 -11.30 -19.84
N PRO A 154 17.01 -10.52 -19.49
CA PRO A 154 15.88 -10.28 -20.38
C PRO A 154 16.35 -9.99 -21.80
N GLU A 155 16.20 -10.97 -22.68
CA GLU A 155 16.73 -10.94 -24.04
C GLU A 155 15.74 -10.17 -24.92
N GLN A 156 15.48 -8.92 -24.54
CA GLN A 156 14.72 -7.97 -25.33
C GLN A 156 15.58 -6.72 -25.48
N GLN A 157 16.16 -6.60 -26.67
CA GLN A 157 16.94 -5.48 -27.21
C GLN A 157 18.46 -5.46 -26.95
N ALA A 158 19.13 -6.60 -27.11
CA ALA A 158 20.56 -6.65 -27.46
C ALA A 158 20.80 -6.22 -28.93
N ARG A 159 20.29 -5.06 -29.33
CA ARG A 159 20.74 -4.34 -30.54
C ARG A 159 20.80 -2.86 -30.21
N THR A 160 21.90 -2.41 -29.62
CA THR A 160 22.61 -1.17 -29.99
C THR A 160 23.75 -0.86 -29.01
N LYS A 161 24.87 -0.38 -29.57
CA LYS A 161 26.04 0.30 -28.99
C LYS A 161 25.98 0.55 -27.47
N ARG A 162 27.08 0.22 -26.76
CA ARG A 162 27.37 0.51 -25.34
C ARG A 162 26.73 1.83 -24.88
N ARG A 163 25.48 1.77 -24.40
CA ARG A 163 24.73 2.96 -23.97
C ARG A 163 25.33 3.44 -22.66
N THR A 164 25.50 4.74 -22.51
CA THR A 164 25.92 5.33 -21.22
C THR A 164 24.78 5.23 -20.20
N ARG A 165 25.10 5.34 -18.91
CA ARG A 165 24.09 5.41 -17.83
C ARG A 165 23.06 6.51 -18.11
N ALA A 166 23.51 7.69 -18.52
CA ALA A 166 22.64 8.82 -18.86
C ALA A 166 21.66 8.49 -20.00
N ALA A 167 22.11 7.80 -21.06
CA ALA A 167 21.23 7.39 -22.15
C ALA A 167 20.19 6.35 -21.71
N SER A 168 20.55 5.47 -20.77
CA SER A 168 19.65 4.44 -20.24
C SER A 168 18.56 5.03 -19.33
N MET A 169 18.85 6.15 -18.67
CA MET A 169 17.91 6.83 -17.77
C MET A 169 17.02 7.88 -18.46
N LYS A 170 17.35 8.31 -19.68
CA LYS A 170 16.74 9.48 -20.35
C LYS A 170 15.20 9.44 -20.49
N HIS A 171 14.61 8.26 -20.50
CA HIS A 171 13.19 8.03 -20.81
C HIS A 171 12.34 7.64 -19.60
N ILE A 172 12.95 7.59 -18.41
CA ILE A 172 12.28 7.21 -17.17
C ILE A 172 11.69 8.48 -16.54
N PRO A 173 10.37 8.54 -16.29
CA PRO A 173 9.75 9.67 -15.62
C PRO A 173 10.14 9.71 -14.14
N ASP A 174 10.16 10.92 -13.57
CA ASP A 174 10.35 11.14 -12.14
C ASP A 174 9.22 12.11 -11.66
N PRO A 175 8.23 11.63 -10.88
CA PRO A 175 8.14 10.29 -10.30
C PRO A 175 7.81 9.18 -11.32
N PHE A 176 8.26 7.96 -11.05
CA PHE A 176 7.81 6.74 -11.71
C PHE A 176 6.58 6.21 -10.98
N LEU A 177 5.41 6.40 -11.61
CA LEU A 177 4.13 5.93 -11.11
C LEU A 177 3.90 4.49 -11.56
N VAL A 178 3.64 3.59 -10.61
CA VAL A 178 3.32 2.18 -10.82
C VAL A 178 1.85 1.96 -10.54
N GLU A 179 1.07 1.60 -11.56
CA GLU A 179 -0.35 1.29 -11.40
C GLU A 179 -0.53 -0.08 -10.74
N VAL A 180 -1.25 -0.10 -9.62
CA VAL A 180 -1.51 -1.29 -8.82
C VAL A 180 -2.96 -1.73 -9.01
N HIS A 181 -3.13 -3.01 -9.31
CA HIS A 181 -4.38 -3.75 -9.20
C HIS A 181 -4.32 -4.59 -7.92
N VAL A 182 -5.31 -4.48 -7.04
CA VAL A 182 -5.35 -5.30 -5.81
C VAL A 182 -6.42 -6.36 -5.95
N MET A 183 -6.05 -7.61 -5.69
CA MET A 183 -6.96 -8.74 -5.67
C MET A 183 -7.06 -9.27 -4.25
N VAL A 184 -8.26 -9.44 -3.70
CA VAL A 184 -8.51 -9.89 -2.32
C VAL A 184 -9.36 -11.15 -2.31
N ASP A 185 -9.04 -12.11 -1.45
CA ASP A 185 -9.82 -13.35 -1.27
C ASP A 185 -10.97 -13.20 -0.28
N GLU A 186 -11.84 -14.21 -0.24
CA GLU A 186 -12.99 -14.28 0.67
C GLU A 186 -12.61 -14.27 2.14
N HIS A 187 -11.40 -14.70 2.47
CA HIS A 187 -10.91 -14.67 3.85
C HIS A 187 -10.56 -13.25 4.29
N HIS A 188 -10.17 -12.40 3.34
CA HIS A 188 -9.86 -10.99 3.54
C HIS A 188 -11.11 -10.10 3.46
N TYR A 189 -11.82 -10.10 2.32
CA TYR A 189 -12.82 -9.07 2.04
C TYR A 189 -14.11 -9.22 2.86
N ARG A 190 -14.42 -10.42 3.36
CA ARG A 190 -15.69 -10.69 4.10
C ARG A 190 -15.84 -9.91 5.41
N VAL A 191 -14.76 -9.31 5.90
CA VAL A 191 -14.75 -8.52 7.15
C VAL A 191 -15.27 -7.10 6.89
N PHE A 192 -15.29 -6.65 5.64
CA PHE A 192 -15.73 -5.30 5.27
C PHE A 192 -17.20 -5.33 4.85
N ASP A 193 -18.04 -4.56 5.55
CA ASP A 193 -19.48 -4.49 5.26
C ASP A 193 -19.79 -3.71 3.98
N ARG A 194 -18.99 -2.67 3.67
CA ARG A 194 -19.19 -1.79 2.52
C ARG A 194 -17.95 -1.81 1.62
N ARG A 195 -18.16 -1.71 0.30
CA ARG A 195 -17.07 -1.55 -0.69
C ARG A 195 -16.13 -0.41 -0.29
N LYS A 196 -16.69 0.74 0.09
CA LYS A 196 -15.93 1.93 0.52
C LYS A 196 -14.95 1.63 1.66
N ASP A 197 -15.30 0.76 2.60
CA ASP A 197 -14.44 0.44 3.75
C ASP A 197 -13.21 -0.35 3.32
N LEU A 198 -13.38 -1.34 2.43
CA LEU A 198 -12.28 -2.05 1.81
C LEU A 198 -11.41 -1.12 0.96
N VAL A 199 -12.02 -0.25 0.14
CA VAL A 199 -11.29 0.72 -0.67
C VAL A 199 -10.44 1.64 0.21
N ASN A 200 -11.02 2.20 1.27
CA ASN A 200 -10.30 3.06 2.20
C ASN A 200 -9.14 2.33 2.89
N TYR A 201 -9.36 1.08 3.32
CA TYR A 201 -8.32 0.26 3.94
C TYR A 201 -7.13 0.03 3.00
N LEU A 202 -7.40 -0.32 1.73
CA LEU A 202 -6.37 -0.53 0.72
C LEU A 202 -5.69 0.78 0.31
N ALA A 203 -6.44 1.88 0.17
CA ALA A 203 -5.88 3.20 -0.12
C ALA A 203 -4.89 3.66 0.97
N LEU A 204 -5.28 3.57 2.24
CA LEU A 204 -4.41 3.88 3.37
C LEU A 204 -3.15 2.99 3.36
N THR A 205 -3.31 1.71 3.02
CA THR A 205 -2.21 0.77 2.88
C THR A 205 -1.21 1.22 1.81
N ILE A 206 -1.69 1.57 0.61
CA ILE A 206 -0.80 2.01 -0.48
C ILE A 206 -0.11 3.34 -0.14
N VAL A 207 -0.76 4.26 0.57
CA VAL A 207 -0.09 5.49 1.06
C VAL A 207 1.04 5.17 2.02
N LEU A 208 0.81 4.24 2.96
CA LEU A 208 1.84 3.81 3.90
C LEU A 208 2.98 3.08 3.19
N VAL A 209 2.69 2.34 2.12
CA VAL A 209 3.73 1.78 1.23
C VAL A 209 4.50 2.93 0.57
N ASN A 210 3.82 3.91 -0.03
CA ASN A 210 4.48 5.06 -0.68
C ASN A 210 5.45 5.79 0.26
N MET A 211 5.09 5.99 1.53
CA MET A 211 6.00 6.59 2.52
C MET A 211 7.33 5.84 2.68
N ARG A 212 7.32 4.51 2.52
CA ARG A 212 8.53 3.67 2.61
C ARG A 212 9.40 3.72 1.35
N TYR A 213 8.82 4.16 0.24
CA TYR A 213 9.49 4.40 -1.03
C TYR A 213 9.91 5.88 -1.22
N GLU A 214 9.56 6.80 -0.31
CA GLU A 214 9.89 8.23 -0.45
C GLU A 214 11.40 8.51 -0.56
N ASP A 215 12.25 7.66 0.03
CA ASP A 215 13.72 7.77 -0.08
C ASP A 215 14.31 7.18 -1.39
N THR A 216 13.45 6.77 -2.32
CA THR A 216 13.85 6.43 -3.69
C THR A 216 13.96 7.70 -4.54
N SER A 217 14.97 7.74 -5.41
CA SER A 217 15.24 8.88 -6.28
C SER A 217 15.92 8.41 -7.56
N GLY A 218 15.69 9.14 -8.66
CA GLY A 218 16.19 8.78 -9.98
C GLY A 218 15.73 7.40 -10.49
N PRO A 219 14.44 7.03 -10.44
CA PRO A 219 13.28 7.88 -10.13
C PRO A 219 12.77 7.72 -8.69
N ASN A 220 11.98 8.69 -8.22
CA ASN A 220 11.10 8.50 -7.07
C ASN A 220 9.95 7.56 -7.47
N ILE A 221 9.79 6.45 -6.75
CA ILE A 221 8.81 5.41 -7.05
C ILE A 221 7.55 5.65 -6.23
N GLN A 222 6.39 5.67 -6.89
CA GLN A 222 5.10 5.81 -6.21
C GLN A 222 4.09 4.83 -6.82
N PHE A 223 3.25 4.26 -5.96
CA PHE A 223 2.20 3.34 -6.32
C PHE A 223 0.86 4.06 -6.38
N LEU A 224 0.08 3.76 -7.42
CA LEU A 224 -1.25 4.29 -7.68
C LEU A 224 -2.25 3.14 -7.70
N LEU A 225 -3.20 3.12 -6.78
CA LEU A 225 -4.26 2.12 -6.75
C LEU A 225 -5.31 2.44 -7.82
N THR A 226 -5.41 1.56 -8.82
CA THR A 226 -6.24 1.78 -10.02
C THR A 226 -7.47 0.88 -10.06
N SER A 227 -7.38 -0.30 -9.45
CA SER A 227 -8.48 -1.26 -9.43
C SER A 227 -8.39 -2.22 -8.26
N ILE A 228 -9.55 -2.71 -7.83
CA ILE A 228 -9.71 -3.72 -6.77
C ILE A 228 -10.60 -4.83 -7.32
N GLN A 229 -10.25 -6.09 -7.08
CA GLN A 229 -11.04 -7.26 -7.45
C GLN A 229 -11.25 -8.17 -6.24
N MET A 230 -12.51 -8.51 -5.95
CA MET A 230 -12.85 -9.58 -5.02
C MET A 230 -12.82 -10.91 -5.79
N GLU A 231 -11.83 -11.74 -5.49
CA GLU A 231 -11.60 -13.00 -6.20
C GLU A 231 -11.63 -14.18 -5.22
N PRO A 232 -12.78 -14.87 -5.08
CA PRO A 232 -12.87 -16.00 -4.17
C PRO A 232 -12.07 -17.22 -4.68
N GLY A 233 -11.55 -18.02 -3.76
CA GLY A 233 -11.02 -19.35 -4.05
C GLY A 233 -9.68 -19.38 -4.79
N PHE A 234 -8.94 -18.26 -4.86
CA PHE A 234 -7.59 -18.29 -5.43
C PHE A 234 -6.58 -19.02 -4.53
N ALA A 235 -6.79 -18.97 -3.21
CA ALA A 235 -5.92 -19.60 -2.22
C ALA A 235 -6.04 -21.13 -2.26
N ARG A 236 -4.91 -21.82 -2.33
CA ARG A 236 -4.83 -23.28 -2.27
C ARG A 236 -4.57 -23.67 -0.83
N THR A 237 -5.53 -24.34 -0.20
CA THR A 237 -5.51 -24.51 1.25
C THR A 237 -5.13 -25.91 1.69
N PHE A 238 -4.57 -26.01 2.89
CA PHE A 238 -4.34 -27.26 3.61
C PHE A 238 -4.65 -27.04 5.10
N VAL A 239 -4.82 -28.13 5.84
CA VAL A 239 -5.13 -28.11 7.27
C VAL A 239 -4.00 -28.77 8.03
N GLU A 240 -3.54 -28.13 9.10
CA GLU A 240 -2.48 -28.61 9.98
C GLU A 240 -2.65 -28.06 11.40
N TYR A 241 -1.92 -28.56 12.39
CA TYR A 241 -1.97 -28.04 13.77
C TYR A 241 -1.70 -26.52 13.84
N ASP A 242 -2.49 -25.81 14.65
CA ASP A 242 -2.31 -24.37 14.89
C ASP A 242 -1.07 -24.15 15.74
N ILE A 243 -0.20 -23.26 15.26
CA ILE A 243 1.05 -23.00 15.94
C ILE A 243 0.81 -22.08 17.12
N GLY A 244 1.26 -22.57 18.29
CA GLY A 244 0.96 -21.97 19.59
C GLY A 244 -0.30 -22.56 20.24
N TRP A 245 -1.03 -23.44 19.56
CA TRP A 245 -2.20 -24.13 20.12
C TRP A 245 -2.32 -25.56 19.56
N PRO A 246 -1.48 -26.51 20.05
CA PRO A 246 -1.34 -27.86 19.48
C PRO A 246 -2.64 -28.69 19.46
N ASP A 247 -3.63 -28.33 20.27
CA ASP A 247 -4.91 -29.04 20.36
C ASP A 247 -5.96 -28.55 19.34
N ALA A 248 -5.59 -27.61 18.46
CA ALA A 248 -6.47 -27.08 17.42
C ALA A 248 -5.84 -27.20 16.04
N ASN A 249 -6.66 -27.49 15.03
CA ASN A 249 -6.24 -27.42 13.63
C ASN A 249 -6.56 -26.04 13.04
N ARG A 250 -5.72 -25.61 12.11
CA ARG A 250 -5.89 -24.35 11.36
C ARG A 250 -5.79 -24.61 9.87
N THR A 251 -6.54 -23.81 9.12
CA THR A 251 -6.44 -23.76 7.66
C THR A 251 -5.39 -22.73 7.27
N TYR A 252 -4.41 -23.15 6.48
CA TYR A 252 -3.36 -22.33 5.89
C TYR A 252 -3.57 -22.21 4.38
N ALA A 253 -3.00 -21.17 3.77
CA ALA A 253 -2.80 -21.10 2.34
C ALA A 253 -1.40 -21.63 2.02
N ASP A 254 -1.31 -22.70 1.21
CA ASP A 254 -0.06 -23.21 0.65
C ASP A 254 0.54 -22.11 -0.23
N ALA A 255 1.62 -21.49 0.25
CA ALA A 255 2.18 -20.30 -0.38
C ALA A 255 2.68 -20.61 -1.80
N SER A 256 3.56 -21.61 -1.95
CA SER A 256 4.10 -22.01 -3.24
C SER A 256 3.02 -22.46 -4.23
N THR A 257 2.05 -23.27 -3.79
CA THR A 257 0.99 -23.78 -4.66
C THR A 257 0.00 -22.67 -5.03
N THR A 258 -0.33 -21.79 -4.09
CA THR A 258 -1.18 -20.61 -4.33
C THR A 258 -0.52 -19.65 -5.30
N TYR A 259 0.76 -19.32 -5.12
CA TYR A 259 1.47 -18.39 -5.99
C TYR A 259 1.60 -18.93 -7.42
N LYS A 260 1.90 -20.23 -7.59
CA LYS A 260 1.88 -20.87 -8.92
C LYS A 260 0.50 -20.83 -9.58
N HIS A 261 -0.56 -21.05 -8.80
CA HIS A 261 -1.93 -20.96 -9.29
C HIS A 261 -2.27 -19.53 -9.75
N LEU A 262 -1.94 -18.54 -8.92
CA LEU A 262 -2.13 -17.12 -9.20
C LEU A 262 -1.37 -16.67 -10.45
N LEU A 263 -0.09 -17.04 -10.59
CA LEU A 263 0.69 -16.72 -11.79
C LEU A 263 0.08 -17.33 -13.06
N LYS A 264 -0.43 -18.57 -12.98
CA LYS A 264 -1.05 -19.24 -14.14
C LYS A 264 -2.32 -18.53 -14.62
N GLN A 265 -3.14 -18.03 -13.69
CA GLN A 265 -4.44 -17.44 -14.02
C GLN A 265 -4.39 -15.92 -14.23
N TYR A 266 -3.57 -15.23 -13.44
CA TYR A 266 -3.57 -13.77 -13.29
C TYR A 266 -2.16 -13.16 -13.40
N GLY A 267 -1.15 -13.93 -13.80
CA GLY A 267 0.23 -13.42 -13.95
C GLY A 267 0.36 -12.28 -14.97
N LYS A 268 -0.62 -12.13 -15.87
CA LYS A 268 -0.78 -10.94 -16.71
C LYS A 268 -1.67 -9.92 -16.02
N SER A 269 -1.06 -9.00 -15.29
CA SER A 269 -1.77 -7.92 -14.58
C SER A 269 -2.56 -7.02 -15.55
N PRO A 270 -3.77 -6.56 -15.18
CA PRO A 270 -4.47 -5.48 -15.89
C PRO A 270 -3.81 -4.11 -15.65
N ALA A 271 -3.03 -3.96 -14.59
CA ALA A 271 -2.26 -2.77 -14.25
C ALA A 271 -0.75 -3.00 -14.51
N ASP A 272 0.14 -2.27 -13.85
CA ASP A 272 1.60 -2.51 -13.93
C ASP A 272 2.04 -3.63 -12.99
N ILE A 273 1.26 -3.88 -11.93
CA ILE A 273 1.40 -5.03 -11.04
C ILE A 273 0.09 -5.40 -10.36
N THR A 274 -0.13 -6.69 -10.16
CA THR A 274 -1.20 -7.20 -9.29
C THR A 274 -0.66 -7.53 -7.91
N VAL A 275 -1.34 -7.08 -6.86
CA VAL A 275 -1.10 -7.45 -5.46
C VAL A 275 -2.23 -8.38 -5.03
N ALA A 276 -1.95 -9.67 -4.89
CA ALA A 276 -2.89 -10.64 -4.35
C ALA A 276 -2.79 -10.68 -2.81
N VAL A 277 -3.92 -10.51 -2.13
CA VAL A 277 -4.00 -10.40 -0.67
C VAL A 277 -4.92 -11.49 -0.13
N THR A 278 -4.38 -12.37 0.71
CA THR A 278 -5.16 -13.40 1.39
C THR A 278 -5.36 -13.07 2.87
N GLY A 279 -6.55 -13.38 3.39
CA GLY A 279 -6.83 -13.36 4.83
C GLY A 279 -6.35 -14.59 5.60
N LEU A 280 -5.76 -15.58 4.91
CA LEU A 280 -5.17 -16.78 5.52
C LEU A 280 -3.70 -16.56 5.87
N ILE A 281 -3.19 -17.37 6.80
CA ILE A 281 -1.74 -17.45 7.02
C ILE A 281 -1.12 -18.24 5.88
N LEU A 282 -0.11 -17.67 5.25
CA LEU A 282 0.72 -18.31 4.24
C LEU A 282 1.75 -19.24 4.91
N ALA A 283 1.84 -20.46 4.38
CA ALA A 283 2.84 -21.44 4.77
C ALA A 283 3.09 -22.42 3.61
N ASP A 284 4.28 -23.01 3.51
CA ASP A 284 4.55 -24.08 2.57
C ASP A 284 4.23 -25.45 3.21
N ALA A 285 3.49 -26.28 2.49
CA ALA A 285 3.10 -27.61 2.97
C ALA A 285 4.25 -28.63 2.75
N TYR A 286 5.12 -28.78 3.76
CA TYR A 286 6.19 -29.78 3.77
C TYR A 286 5.87 -30.97 4.70
N GLU A 287 6.44 -32.15 4.41
CA GLU A 287 6.44 -33.26 5.37
C GLU A 287 7.25 -32.87 6.63
N GLY A 288 6.67 -33.06 7.81
CA GLY A 288 7.27 -32.64 9.09
C GLY A 288 7.03 -31.17 9.46
N PHE A 289 5.89 -30.60 9.04
CA PHE A 289 5.48 -29.21 9.27
C PHE A 289 5.86 -28.66 10.65
N THR A 290 6.77 -27.69 10.66
CA THR A 290 7.09 -26.82 11.80
C THR A 290 6.81 -25.38 11.36
N PHE A 291 6.29 -24.52 12.26
CA PHE A 291 5.98 -23.13 11.90
C PHE A 291 7.19 -22.39 11.34
N ASP A 292 8.31 -22.47 12.05
CA ASP A 292 9.48 -21.67 11.73
C ASP A 292 10.13 -22.07 10.39
N ASP A 293 9.85 -23.27 9.88
CA ASP A 293 10.35 -23.73 8.58
C ASP A 293 9.32 -23.59 7.47
N ALA A 294 8.03 -23.72 7.78
CA ALA A 294 6.96 -23.60 6.80
C ALA A 294 6.49 -22.16 6.56
N ARG A 295 6.79 -21.22 7.46
CA ARG A 295 6.24 -19.86 7.45
C ARG A 295 6.70 -19.03 6.24
N VAL A 296 5.74 -18.60 5.43
CA VAL A 296 5.92 -17.63 4.32
C VAL A 296 5.00 -16.45 4.58
N GLN A 297 5.41 -15.21 4.33
CA GLN A 297 4.56 -14.03 4.64
C GLN A 297 4.22 -13.21 3.39
N GLY A 298 4.95 -13.45 2.31
CA GLY A 298 4.72 -12.91 0.98
C GLY A 298 5.53 -13.72 -0.02
N GLN A 299 5.23 -13.52 -1.30
CA GLN A 299 6.01 -14.10 -2.38
C GLN A 299 5.95 -13.22 -3.61
N ALA A 300 7.11 -12.97 -4.21
CA ALA A 300 7.25 -12.20 -5.43
C ALA A 300 8.30 -12.80 -6.37
N ARG A 301 8.15 -12.53 -7.67
CA ARG A 301 9.25 -12.69 -8.63
C ARG A 301 10.04 -11.41 -8.73
N ILE A 302 11.36 -11.55 -8.78
CA ILE A 302 12.24 -10.42 -9.00
C ILE A 302 11.98 -9.85 -10.42
N GLY A 303 11.68 -8.55 -10.51
CA GLY A 303 11.40 -7.87 -11.78
C GLY A 303 10.00 -8.16 -12.37
N GLY A 304 9.00 -8.32 -11.50
CA GLY A 304 7.60 -8.51 -11.89
C GLY A 304 6.91 -7.27 -12.47
N VAL A 305 7.28 -6.04 -12.08
CA VAL A 305 6.59 -4.83 -12.56
C VAL A 305 6.62 -4.74 -14.09
N CYS A 306 5.45 -4.56 -14.71
CA CYS A 306 5.21 -4.54 -16.15
C CYS A 306 5.63 -5.81 -16.92
N ASN A 307 5.91 -6.92 -16.23
CA ASN A 307 6.16 -8.18 -16.90
C ASN A 307 4.87 -8.76 -17.51
N VAL A 308 4.95 -9.30 -18.73
CA VAL A 308 3.78 -9.79 -19.46
C VAL A 308 3.20 -11.11 -18.91
N ASN A 309 3.98 -11.87 -18.12
CA ASN A 309 3.63 -13.22 -17.69
C ASN A 309 3.59 -13.40 -16.16
N TYR A 310 4.26 -12.53 -15.39
CA TYR A 310 4.38 -12.70 -13.94
C TYR A 310 4.37 -11.37 -13.16
N SER A 311 3.57 -10.41 -13.61
CA SER A 311 3.39 -9.11 -12.97
C SER A 311 2.49 -9.21 -11.73
N MET A 312 3.00 -9.89 -10.70
CA MET A 312 2.23 -10.22 -9.52
C MET A 312 3.10 -10.43 -8.27
N VAL A 313 2.60 -9.93 -7.14
CA VAL A 313 3.05 -10.28 -5.79
C VAL A 313 1.89 -10.84 -4.98
N MET A 314 2.20 -11.67 -3.99
CA MET A 314 1.24 -12.20 -3.04
C MET A 314 1.67 -11.85 -1.63
N VAL A 315 0.73 -11.40 -0.79
CA VAL A 315 0.95 -11.15 0.64
C VAL A 315 -0.24 -11.66 1.43
N GLU A 316 0.00 -12.02 2.69
CA GLU A 316 -1.09 -12.19 3.65
C GLU A 316 -1.40 -10.87 4.36
N ASP A 317 -2.63 -10.76 4.86
CA ASP A 317 -3.04 -9.66 5.72
C ASP A 317 -4.17 -10.09 6.64
N VAL A 318 -4.07 -9.73 7.93
CA VAL A 318 -5.23 -9.80 8.81
C VAL A 318 -6.09 -8.56 8.55
N PRO A 319 -7.34 -8.69 8.07
CA PRO A 319 -8.16 -7.53 7.74
C PRO A 319 -8.29 -6.56 8.92
N MET A 320 -8.29 -5.27 8.63
CA MET A 320 -8.32 -4.18 9.60
C MET A 320 -7.07 -4.06 10.50
N SER A 321 -6.02 -4.86 10.31
CA SER A 321 -4.78 -4.77 11.11
C SER A 321 -3.71 -3.86 10.49
N PHE A 322 -3.77 -3.66 9.16
CA PHE A 322 -2.68 -3.07 8.37
C PHE A 322 -1.37 -3.84 8.53
N GLY A 323 -1.44 -5.17 8.62
CA GLY A 323 -0.29 -6.06 8.77
C GLY A 323 0.57 -6.09 7.51
N MET A 324 -0.07 -6.11 6.33
CA MET A 324 0.66 -6.12 5.05
C MET A 324 1.52 -4.87 4.82
N VAL A 325 1.34 -3.78 5.58
CA VAL A 325 2.16 -2.56 5.46
C VAL A 325 3.65 -2.83 5.74
N SER A 326 3.99 -3.87 6.50
CA SER A 326 5.39 -4.31 6.66
C SER A 326 5.88 -5.30 5.61
N LEU A 327 4.97 -6.00 4.92
CA LEU A 327 5.29 -7.10 3.99
C LEU A 327 5.33 -6.60 2.55
N LEU A 328 4.29 -5.88 2.14
CA LEU A 328 4.08 -5.43 0.77
C LEU A 328 5.24 -4.58 0.21
N PRO A 329 5.90 -3.68 0.98
CA PRO A 329 7.09 -2.99 0.50
C PRO A 329 8.26 -3.93 0.15
N HIS A 330 8.41 -5.06 0.86
CA HIS A 330 9.44 -6.06 0.57
C HIS A 330 9.15 -6.73 -0.78
N GLU A 331 7.92 -7.25 -0.93
CA GLU A 331 7.50 -7.95 -2.14
C GLU A 331 7.51 -7.04 -3.38
N LEU A 332 7.07 -5.79 -3.23
CA LEU A 332 7.16 -4.80 -4.31
C LEU A 332 8.62 -4.44 -4.60
N GLY A 333 9.52 -4.49 -3.61
CA GLY A 333 10.96 -4.32 -3.81
C GLY A 333 11.54 -5.41 -4.71
N HIS A 334 11.16 -6.66 -4.48
CA HIS A 334 11.44 -7.77 -5.41
C HIS A 334 10.86 -7.51 -6.79
N ALA A 335 9.57 -7.18 -6.88
CA ALA A 335 8.94 -6.91 -8.16
C ALA A 335 9.59 -5.73 -8.94
N LEU A 336 10.20 -4.78 -8.24
CA LEU A 336 10.96 -3.66 -8.79
C LEU A 336 12.44 -3.99 -9.05
N GLY A 337 12.87 -5.24 -8.88
CA GLY A 337 14.18 -5.71 -9.30
C GLY A 337 15.22 -5.83 -8.18
N ALA A 338 14.88 -5.51 -6.93
CA ALA A 338 15.81 -5.68 -5.81
C ALA A 338 15.84 -7.14 -5.36
N PRO A 339 17.00 -7.82 -5.32
CA PRO A 339 17.14 -9.05 -4.55
C PRO A 339 17.24 -8.71 -3.05
N HIS A 340 17.27 -9.72 -2.17
CA HIS A 340 17.58 -9.47 -0.76
C HIS A 340 18.94 -8.78 -0.60
N ASP A 341 19.06 -7.95 0.43
CA ASP A 341 20.32 -7.29 0.77
C ASP A 341 21.43 -8.32 0.97
N GLY A 342 22.60 -8.08 0.37
CA GLY A 342 23.72 -9.04 0.32
C GLY A 342 23.80 -9.86 -0.98
N LYS A 343 22.70 -9.97 -1.74
CA LYS A 343 22.69 -10.60 -3.06
C LYS A 343 22.91 -9.56 -4.16
N ILE A 344 23.36 -10.01 -5.32
CA ILE A 344 23.60 -9.16 -6.49
C ILE A 344 22.91 -9.79 -7.71
N TYR A 345 22.10 -8.99 -8.40
CA TYR A 345 21.48 -9.35 -9.68
C TYR A 345 21.82 -8.34 -10.78
N MET A 346 22.20 -8.81 -11.97
CA MET A 346 22.58 -7.97 -13.09
C MET A 346 21.38 -7.73 -14.03
N TRP A 347 20.78 -6.55 -13.97
CA TRP A 347 19.69 -6.15 -14.90
C TRP A 347 20.21 -5.48 -16.17
N ASN A 348 21.10 -4.51 -16.00
CA ASN A 348 21.58 -3.67 -17.09
C ASN A 348 23.11 -3.53 -17.02
N LYS A 349 23.83 -4.00 -18.05
CA LYS A 349 25.29 -3.90 -18.13
C LYS A 349 25.81 -2.45 -18.10
N SER A 350 24.97 -1.48 -18.50
CA SER A 350 25.28 -0.05 -18.46
C SER A 350 25.04 0.60 -17.08
N ILE A 351 24.32 -0.07 -16.20
CA ILE A 351 24.08 0.32 -14.80
C ILE A 351 24.37 -0.90 -13.92
N PRO A 352 25.64 -1.34 -13.84
CA PRO A 352 25.98 -2.52 -13.06
C PRO A 352 25.73 -2.25 -11.58
N PRO A 353 25.24 -3.24 -10.82
CA PRO A 353 25.10 -3.12 -9.39
C PRO A 353 26.47 -2.98 -8.71
N ARG A 354 26.49 -2.35 -7.53
CA ARG A 354 27.66 -2.24 -6.69
C ARG A 354 28.23 -3.62 -6.31
N LYS A 355 29.56 -3.73 -6.30
CA LYS A 355 30.26 -4.97 -5.91
C LYS A 355 30.35 -5.13 -4.38
N ASP A 356 30.26 -4.04 -3.64
CA ASP A 356 30.30 -3.94 -2.18
C ASP A 356 28.92 -4.11 -1.52
N CYS A 357 27.89 -4.50 -2.28
CA CYS A 357 26.59 -4.88 -1.72
C CYS A 357 26.62 -6.11 -0.83
N ARG A 358 27.74 -6.83 -0.82
CA ARG A 358 28.01 -7.96 0.08
C ARG A 358 28.54 -7.43 1.42
N LYS A 359 27.73 -7.51 2.48
CA LYS A 359 28.19 -7.35 3.86
C LYS A 359 28.28 -8.70 4.55
N ASP A 360 29.30 -8.86 5.38
CA ASP A 360 29.65 -10.09 6.10
C ASP A 360 28.67 -10.41 7.27
N GLY A 361 27.37 -10.45 6.99
CA GLY A 361 26.33 -10.96 7.90
C GLY A 361 25.49 -9.92 8.66
N ASN A 362 25.88 -8.64 8.70
CA ASN A 362 25.04 -7.57 9.27
C ASN A 362 24.39 -6.74 8.14
N TYR A 363 23.24 -7.21 7.66
CA TYR A 363 22.46 -6.59 6.60
C TYR A 363 21.76 -5.29 7.04
N GLY A 364 21.76 -4.98 8.34
CA GLY A 364 20.92 -3.92 8.92
C GLY A 364 19.42 -4.26 8.83
N HIS A 365 18.57 -3.50 9.50
CA HIS A 365 17.12 -3.68 9.42
C HIS A 365 16.53 -2.87 8.25
N PHE A 366 16.96 -3.18 7.02
CA PHE A 366 16.39 -2.63 5.79
C PHE A 366 15.24 -3.49 5.28
N ILE A 367 14.37 -2.90 4.45
CA ILE A 367 13.19 -3.58 3.91
C ILE A 367 13.56 -4.90 3.23
N MET A 368 14.63 -4.96 2.43
CA MET A 368 15.05 -6.18 1.72
C MET A 368 15.97 -7.10 2.53
N ASN A 369 16.01 -6.98 3.86
CA ASN A 369 16.77 -7.94 4.68
C ASN A 369 16.20 -9.37 4.49
N PRO A 370 17.06 -10.39 4.29
CA PRO A 370 16.60 -11.76 3.98
C PRO A 370 15.92 -12.50 5.14
N THR A 371 16.11 -12.09 6.39
CA THR A 371 15.63 -12.83 7.59
C THR A 371 14.80 -11.97 8.53
N GLU A 372 15.21 -10.71 8.70
CA GLU A 372 14.56 -9.72 9.56
C GLU A 372 14.28 -8.43 8.78
N PRO A 373 13.30 -8.44 7.84
CA PRO A 373 12.89 -7.25 7.11
C PRO A 373 12.63 -6.05 8.02
N GLY A 374 13.29 -4.94 7.69
CA GLY A 374 12.96 -3.65 8.24
C GLY A 374 11.64 -3.12 7.67
N ASN A 375 11.09 -2.08 8.30
CA ASN A 375 9.80 -1.51 7.92
C ASN A 375 9.87 -0.01 7.58
N ARG A 376 11.07 0.52 7.31
CA ARG A 376 11.26 1.96 7.11
C ARG A 376 12.01 2.34 5.85
N LYS A 377 13.17 1.73 5.59
CA LYS A 377 14.09 2.19 4.53
C LYS A 377 14.64 1.03 3.72
N PHE A 378 14.84 1.28 2.44
CA PHE A 378 15.65 0.45 1.56
C PHE A 378 17.14 0.75 1.75
N SER A 379 17.99 -0.26 1.58
CA SER A 379 19.43 -0.05 1.47
C SER A 379 19.77 0.68 0.16
N ASN A 380 20.98 1.26 0.08
CA ASN A 380 21.46 1.83 -1.18
C ASN A 380 21.59 0.77 -2.29
N CYS A 381 21.90 -0.48 -1.94
CA CYS A 381 22.00 -1.59 -2.90
C CYS A 381 20.65 -1.95 -3.50
N SER A 382 19.62 -2.06 -2.65
CA SER A 382 18.24 -2.26 -3.09
C SER A 382 17.80 -1.14 -4.05
N LYS A 383 18.06 0.12 -3.71
CA LYS A 383 17.74 1.28 -4.56
C LYS A 383 18.47 1.24 -5.90
N GLU A 384 19.75 0.90 -5.93
CA GLU A 384 20.51 0.80 -7.18
C GLU A 384 20.05 -0.37 -8.08
N HIS A 385 19.66 -1.51 -7.48
CA HIS A 385 19.04 -2.60 -8.22
C HIS A 385 17.70 -2.20 -8.84
N MET A 386 16.86 -1.49 -8.08
CA MET A 386 15.60 -0.96 -8.62
C MET A 386 15.83 -0.01 -9.79
N ILE A 387 16.79 0.92 -9.68
CA ILE A 387 17.15 1.83 -10.78
C ILE A 387 17.63 1.06 -12.02
N ALA A 388 18.49 0.06 -11.81
CA ALA A 388 19.00 -0.76 -12.91
C ALA A 388 17.88 -1.54 -13.61
N PHE A 389 16.95 -2.13 -12.87
CA PHE A 389 15.77 -2.80 -13.42
C PHE A 389 14.85 -1.83 -14.16
N ILE A 390 14.46 -0.71 -13.54
CA ILE A 390 13.57 0.29 -14.15
C ILE A 390 14.15 0.79 -15.48
N SER A 391 15.47 0.92 -15.59
CA SER A 391 16.13 1.33 -16.85
C SER A 391 16.01 0.34 -18.01
N THR A 392 15.54 -0.88 -17.75
CA THR A 392 15.28 -1.93 -18.75
C THR A 392 13.80 -1.99 -19.17
N LEU A 393 12.91 -1.29 -18.47
CA LEU A 393 11.48 -1.32 -18.75
C LEU A 393 11.17 -0.65 -20.09
N CYS A 394 10.19 -1.21 -20.80
CA CYS A 394 9.70 -0.62 -22.03
C CYS A 394 8.94 0.69 -21.75
N THR A 395 8.97 1.62 -22.70
CA THR A 395 8.31 2.94 -22.57
C THR A 395 6.80 2.85 -22.36
N SER A 396 6.17 1.73 -22.70
CA SER A 396 4.76 1.46 -22.38
C SER A 396 4.49 1.33 -20.89
N CYS A 397 5.46 0.87 -20.09
CA CYS A 397 5.36 0.76 -18.63
C CYS A 397 5.30 2.13 -17.95
N PHE A 398 5.78 3.18 -18.61
CA PHE A 398 5.77 4.54 -18.07
C PHE A 398 4.52 5.34 -18.44
N LYS A 399 3.58 4.72 -19.18
CA LYS A 399 2.31 5.35 -19.57
C LYS A 399 1.21 4.85 -18.66
N LEU A 400 0.57 5.78 -17.94
CA LEU A 400 -0.63 5.48 -17.17
C LEU A 400 -1.73 4.91 -18.07
N LYS A 401 -2.28 3.76 -17.68
CA LYS A 401 -3.41 3.10 -18.33
C LYS A 401 -4.73 3.65 -17.79
N ALA A 402 -4.76 4.03 -16.51
CA ALA A 402 -5.91 4.68 -15.89
C ALA A 402 -6.04 6.13 -16.40
N LYS A 403 -7.24 6.49 -16.84
CA LYS A 403 -7.54 7.88 -17.22
C LYS A 403 -7.67 8.72 -15.95
N ARG A 404 -6.69 9.60 -15.69
CA ARG A 404 -6.91 10.73 -14.78
C ARG A 404 -7.84 11.73 -15.48
N ASN A 405 -9.09 11.84 -15.04
CA ASN A 405 -9.91 13.00 -15.35
C ASN A 405 -9.34 14.19 -14.58
N CYS A 406 -8.33 14.84 -15.16
CA CYS A 406 -7.85 16.14 -14.69
C CYS A 406 -8.97 17.18 -14.82
N THR A 407 -9.91 17.22 -13.87
CA THR A 407 -10.76 18.37 -13.60
C THR A 407 -10.11 19.26 -12.54
N THR A 408 -8.82 19.52 -12.68
CA THR A 408 -8.35 20.87 -12.36
C THR A 408 -8.88 21.76 -13.49
N ARG A 409 -10.08 22.32 -13.30
CA ARG A 409 -10.31 23.66 -13.84
C ARG A 409 -9.15 24.47 -13.27
N GLU A 410 -8.16 24.81 -14.10
CA GLU A 410 -7.34 25.98 -13.85
C GLU A 410 -8.35 27.11 -13.64
N LYS A 411 -8.65 27.44 -12.38
CA LYS A 411 -9.21 28.75 -12.07
C LYS A 411 -8.08 29.69 -12.47
N LYS A 412 -8.10 30.14 -13.74
CA LYS A 412 -7.38 31.35 -14.14
C LYS A 412 -7.76 32.37 -13.07
N LEU A 413 -6.77 32.79 -12.29
CA LEU A 413 -6.95 33.84 -11.32
C LEU A 413 -7.59 35.03 -12.07
N PRO A 414 -8.60 35.72 -11.52
CA PRO A 414 -9.27 36.84 -12.19
C PRO A 414 -8.34 37.98 -12.66
N GLY A 415 -7.06 37.95 -12.28
CA GLY A 415 -6.04 38.89 -12.73
C GLY A 415 -5.29 38.52 -14.02
N VAL A 416 -5.37 37.29 -14.54
CA VAL A 416 -4.57 36.88 -15.73
C VAL A 416 -5.13 37.47 -17.04
N SER A 417 -6.35 38.00 -17.04
CA SER A 417 -6.94 38.74 -18.17
C SER A 417 -7.03 40.25 -17.94
N MET A 418 -6.45 40.79 -16.86
CA MET A 418 -6.46 42.23 -16.60
C MET A 418 -5.17 42.88 -17.13
N ASN A 419 -5.24 43.43 -18.34
CA ASN A 419 -4.18 44.28 -18.88
C ASN A 419 -4.17 45.62 -18.14
N LEU A 420 -3.08 45.92 -17.42
CA LEU A 420 -2.87 47.14 -16.61
C LEU A 420 -2.89 48.46 -17.40
N THR A 421 -3.09 48.42 -18.72
CA THR A 421 -3.18 49.61 -19.59
C THR A 421 -4.59 50.18 -19.77
N LYS A 422 -5.64 49.57 -19.21
CA LYS A 422 -7.04 50.06 -19.37
C LYS A 422 -7.67 50.77 -18.18
N PHE A 423 -6.96 50.95 -17.05
CA PHE A 423 -7.45 51.82 -15.97
C PHE A 423 -6.97 53.26 -16.19
N ARG A 424 -7.71 54.03 -16.99
CA ARG A 424 -7.74 55.49 -16.85
C ARG A 424 -8.97 55.85 -16.01
N PRO A 425 -8.83 56.42 -14.80
CA PRO A 425 -9.97 56.99 -14.12
C PRO A 425 -10.39 58.27 -14.85
N ASN A 426 -11.54 58.24 -15.52
CA ASN A 426 -12.26 59.44 -15.92
C ASN A 426 -12.68 60.17 -14.64
N ARG A 427 -12.07 61.32 -14.35
CA ARG A 427 -12.60 62.30 -13.40
C ARG A 427 -13.86 62.92 -13.99
N PRO A 428 -14.98 62.96 -13.26
CA PRO A 428 -15.96 64.02 -13.44
C PRO A 428 -15.53 65.21 -12.59
N ILE A 429 -15.29 66.33 -13.26
CA ILE A 429 -15.35 67.67 -12.69
C ILE A 429 -16.83 67.94 -12.41
N LEU A 430 -17.19 68.31 -11.18
CA LEU A 430 -18.36 69.13 -10.92
C LEU A 430 -18.06 70.03 -9.72
N THR A 431 -17.83 71.30 -10.05
CA THR A 431 -17.91 72.50 -9.22
C THR A 431 -19.38 72.88 -9.02
N PHE A 432 -19.83 72.99 -7.76
CA PHE A 432 -20.29 74.21 -7.08
C PHE A 432 -20.86 73.83 -5.70
#